data_AF-A0A368B2B3-F1
#
_entry.id   AF-A0A368B2B3-F1
#
_cell.length_a   1.000
_cell.length_b   1.000
_cell.length_c   1.000
_cell.angle_alpha   90.00
_cell.angle_beta   90.00
_cell.angle_gamma   90.00
#
_symmetry.space_group_name_H-M   'P 1'
#
loop_
_entity.id
_entity.type
_entity.pdbx_description
1 polymer ?
#
loop_
_entity_poly.entity_id
_entity_poly.type
_entity_poly.pdbx_seq_one_letter_code
_entity_poly.pdbx_strand_id
1 'polypeptide(L)'
;MKNVLSAWLIILVFFFSLTRNILAEDPLCEIWDEEIPIMAHLAVAMDGTVLLFKEERENKRIEVKRSEDGGVTWSEPIVVGERVKIDDDMSDDGRYKGEHVGWSELANVTVDENNGHIMVFAGGLKPVQILYRSKNHGKTWVKEKIIIEPDKNGWLATTYCCDPGITIRHGKHKGRLLMPAQVFVGPINKDGSRTYLNKGMGRKYFGKRYSNALYSDDGGKTWIHSEPFPILGTSEPSLCELNDGTIYYNARTHIRKGNKQIGLSRDSGESWVQAKEDDVLFDGPPDEYGCKGALVRLYHKEGNLMLFSSPGRRDKRDDITIQLSMDGGKSWPQKRILKVGPGNYTWMAVGRDGTASQGMIYLVSNKDWMARFNLAWVQGKD
;
A
#
# COMPACT_ATOMS: atom_id res chain seq x y z
N MET A 1 60.70 5.87 -43.86
CA MET A 1 59.37 5.67 -44.49
C MET A 1 58.69 4.49 -43.82
N LYS A 2 57.61 4.79 -43.06
CA LYS A 2 56.43 3.98 -42.69
C LYS A 2 56.70 2.57 -42.11
N ASN A 3 56.66 2.35 -40.78
CA ASN A 3 55.47 2.10 -39.93
C ASN A 3 54.48 1.12 -40.59
N VAL A 4 54.08 0.00 -39.99
CA VAL A 4 53.19 -0.11 -38.83
C VAL A 4 53.26 -1.55 -38.29
N LEU A 5 53.56 -1.73 -36.99
CA LEU A 5 53.17 -2.92 -36.22
C LEU A 5 51.73 -2.68 -35.73
N SER A 6 50.81 -3.54 -36.11
CA SER A 6 49.43 -3.52 -35.60
C SER A 6 49.35 -4.23 -34.25
N ALA A 7 49.20 -3.46 -33.18
CA ALA A 7 48.80 -3.93 -31.86
C ALA A 7 47.30 -4.24 -31.85
N TRP A 8 46.93 -5.47 -31.50
CA TRP A 8 45.56 -5.81 -31.10
C TRP A 8 45.52 -5.82 -29.57
N LEU A 9 45.26 -4.65 -28.98
CA LEU A 9 44.91 -4.52 -27.57
C LEU A 9 43.39 -4.77 -27.46
N ILE A 10 43.01 -5.99 -27.12
CA ILE A 10 41.64 -6.29 -26.72
C ILE A 10 41.45 -5.66 -25.34
N ILE A 11 40.80 -4.50 -25.30
CA ILE A 11 40.28 -3.92 -24.05
C ILE A 11 39.08 -4.77 -23.64
N LEU A 12 39.32 -5.76 -22.78
CA LEU A 12 38.26 -6.36 -21.97
C LEU A 12 37.84 -5.30 -20.94
N VAL A 13 36.84 -4.49 -21.29
CA VAL A 13 36.08 -3.75 -20.29
C VAL A 13 35.26 -4.78 -19.52
N PHE A 14 35.79 -5.24 -18.38
CA PHE A 14 34.98 -5.92 -17.39
C PHE A 14 33.93 -4.93 -16.89
N PHE A 15 32.71 -5.01 -17.44
CA PHE A 15 31.52 -4.57 -16.74
C PHE A 15 31.39 -5.46 -15.51
N PHE A 16 32.02 -5.06 -14.41
CA PHE A 16 31.61 -5.53 -13.09
C PHE A 16 30.15 -5.07 -12.92
N SER A 17 29.23 -6.00 -13.12
CA SER A 17 27.89 -5.87 -12.60
C SER A 17 28.02 -5.66 -11.10
N LEU A 18 27.81 -4.43 -10.64
CA LEU A 18 27.60 -4.13 -9.22
C LEU A 18 26.24 -4.74 -8.82
N THR A 19 26.18 -6.06 -8.70
CA THR A 19 25.25 -6.68 -7.77
C THR A 19 25.82 -6.47 -6.38
N ARG A 20 25.63 -5.26 -5.83
CA ARG A 20 25.73 -5.11 -4.37
C ARG A 20 24.68 -6.04 -3.78
N ASN A 21 25.15 -7.09 -3.12
CA ASN A 21 24.31 -7.96 -2.32
C ASN A 21 23.60 -7.05 -1.30
N ILE A 22 22.27 -7.00 -1.32
CA ILE A 22 21.46 -6.28 -0.31
C ILE A 22 21.78 -6.80 1.11
N LEU A 23 22.39 -7.99 1.20
CA LEU A 23 22.89 -8.61 2.43
C LEU A 23 24.24 -8.08 2.93
N ALA A 24 24.95 -7.23 2.17
CA ALA A 24 26.30 -6.76 2.50
C ALA A 24 26.33 -5.27 2.92
N GLU A 25 25.18 -4.66 3.18
CA GLU A 25 25.09 -3.28 3.66
C GLU A 25 25.13 -3.23 5.20
N ASP A 26 25.77 -2.20 5.75
CA ASP A 26 25.73 -1.96 7.20
C ASP A 26 24.27 -1.72 7.64
N PRO A 27 23.86 -2.24 8.82
CA PRO A 27 22.52 -1.99 9.35
C PRO A 27 22.22 -0.49 9.46
N LEU A 28 21.13 -0.04 8.84
CA LEU A 28 20.67 1.34 8.88
C LEU A 28 19.21 1.40 9.30
N CYS A 29 18.92 2.29 10.26
CA CYS A 29 17.57 2.69 10.63
C CYS A 29 17.59 4.13 11.13
N GLU A 30 16.81 4.96 10.46
CA GLU A 30 16.64 6.37 10.80
C GLU A 30 15.15 6.64 10.95
N ILE A 31 14.78 7.37 12.00
CA ILE A 31 13.40 7.71 12.35
C ILE A 31 13.36 9.20 12.63
N TRP A 32 12.35 9.87 12.11
CA TRP A 32 12.13 11.30 12.33
C TRP A 32 10.64 11.61 12.40
N ASP A 33 10.34 12.77 12.99
CA ASP A 33 8.98 13.27 13.07
C ASP A 33 8.54 13.82 11.70
N GLU A 34 7.31 13.51 11.30
CA GLU A 34 6.69 14.00 10.08
C GLU A 34 5.19 14.10 10.33
N GLU A 35 4.62 15.29 10.23
CA GLU A 35 3.21 15.51 10.53
C GLU A 35 2.30 14.77 9.52
N ILE A 36 1.51 13.82 10.03
CA ILE A 36 0.58 13.00 9.27
C ILE A 36 -0.84 13.21 9.84
N PRO A 37 -1.66 14.08 9.23
CA PRO A 37 -2.92 14.48 9.82
C PRO A 37 -3.90 13.32 10.02
N ILE A 38 -4.13 12.49 8.99
CA ILE A 38 -4.93 11.24 9.10
C ILE A 38 -4.39 10.13 8.19
N MET A 39 -4.32 10.38 6.89
CA MET A 39 -3.87 9.40 5.89
C MET A 39 -2.55 9.79 5.25
N ALA A 40 -1.71 8.79 5.05
CA ALA A 40 -0.48 8.92 4.27
C ALA A 40 -0.30 7.70 3.38
N HIS A 41 0.40 7.87 2.28
CA HIS A 41 0.86 6.76 1.46
C HIS A 41 2.30 7.01 1.05
N LEU A 42 3.06 5.92 0.92
CA LEU A 42 4.39 5.93 0.34
C LEU A 42 4.36 5.24 -1.02
N ALA A 43 5.15 5.75 -1.95
CA ALA A 43 5.47 5.08 -3.19
C ALA A 43 6.90 5.40 -3.61
N VAL A 44 7.52 4.54 -4.41
CA VAL A 44 8.79 4.81 -5.05
C VAL A 44 8.60 4.82 -6.57
N ALA A 45 8.83 5.98 -7.18
CA ALA A 45 8.74 6.17 -8.62
C ALA A 45 9.79 5.34 -9.37
N MET A 46 9.63 5.14 -10.69
CA MET A 46 10.54 4.29 -11.47
C MET A 46 11.99 4.78 -11.50
N ASP A 47 12.22 6.08 -11.30
CA ASP A 47 13.57 6.67 -11.17
C ASP A 47 14.17 6.56 -9.75
N GLY A 48 13.45 5.95 -8.81
CA GLY A 48 13.86 5.80 -7.42
C GLY A 48 13.50 6.97 -6.51
N THR A 49 12.79 7.99 -7.03
CA THR A 49 12.27 9.07 -6.19
C THR A 49 11.29 8.48 -5.15
N VAL A 50 11.54 8.74 -3.88
CA VAL A 50 10.62 8.40 -2.77
C VAL A 50 9.56 9.48 -2.67
N LEU A 51 8.30 9.07 -2.58
CA LEU A 51 7.14 9.96 -2.58
C LEU A 51 6.33 9.73 -1.31
N LEU A 52 6.14 10.78 -0.53
CA LEU A 52 5.26 10.80 0.64
C LEU A 52 4.02 11.62 0.31
N PHE A 53 2.87 10.94 0.21
CA PHE A 53 1.58 11.55 -0.02
C PHE A 53 0.86 11.79 1.30
N LYS A 54 0.27 12.96 1.47
CA LYS A 54 -0.55 13.30 2.64
C LYS A 54 -1.69 14.23 2.28
N GLU A 55 -2.69 14.25 3.15
CA GLU A 55 -3.76 15.24 3.07
C GLU A 55 -3.30 16.57 3.67
N GLU A 56 -3.72 17.67 3.07
CA GLU A 56 -3.69 19.00 3.68
C GLU A 56 -5.15 19.44 3.82
N ARG A 57 -5.67 19.35 5.04
CA ARG A 57 -7.12 19.41 5.31
C ARG A 57 -7.65 20.83 5.30
N GLU A 58 -6.84 21.81 5.65
CA GLU A 58 -7.26 23.21 5.74
C GLU A 58 -7.58 23.77 4.35
N ASN A 59 -6.70 23.52 3.36
CA ASN A 59 -6.88 23.92 1.97
C ASN A 59 -7.52 22.83 1.11
N LYS A 60 -8.05 21.77 1.73
CA LYS A 60 -8.80 20.69 1.08
C LYS A 60 -8.07 20.09 -0.11
N ARG A 61 -6.80 19.72 0.06
CA ARG A 61 -5.97 19.16 -1.03
C ARG A 61 -5.18 17.94 -0.58
N ILE A 62 -4.62 17.24 -1.57
CA ILE A 62 -3.63 16.19 -1.39
C ILE A 62 -2.29 16.75 -1.87
N GLU A 63 -1.24 16.46 -1.13
CA GLU A 63 0.12 16.90 -1.44
C GLU A 63 1.08 15.72 -1.49
N VAL A 64 2.22 15.94 -2.15
CA VAL A 64 3.34 15.01 -2.17
C VAL A 64 4.64 15.73 -1.85
N LYS A 65 5.42 15.17 -0.91
CA LYS A 65 6.84 15.50 -0.74
C LYS A 65 7.67 14.48 -1.52
N ARG A 66 8.77 14.92 -2.12
CA ARG A 66 9.66 14.09 -2.94
C ARG A 66 11.05 14.01 -2.33
N SER A 67 11.68 12.86 -2.40
CA SER A 67 13.10 12.69 -2.09
C SER A 67 13.80 11.98 -3.25
N GLU A 68 14.79 12.64 -3.85
CA GLU A 68 15.57 12.13 -4.99
C GLU A 68 16.90 11.50 -4.54
N ASP A 69 17.20 11.49 -3.23
CA ASP A 69 18.45 11.02 -2.62
C ASP A 69 18.25 9.84 -1.66
N GLY A 70 17.18 9.06 -1.87
CA GLY A 70 16.92 7.85 -1.07
C GLY A 70 16.33 8.13 0.31
N GLY A 71 15.66 9.28 0.49
CA GLY A 71 14.96 9.66 1.72
C GLY A 71 15.79 10.49 2.68
N VAL A 72 16.96 11.02 2.27
CA VAL A 72 17.83 11.86 3.13
C VAL A 72 17.26 13.27 3.23
N THR A 73 16.93 13.87 2.09
CA THR A 73 16.30 15.20 2.02
C THR A 73 14.97 15.13 1.30
N TRP A 74 14.09 16.08 1.64
CA TRP A 74 12.71 16.13 1.14
C TRP A 74 12.42 17.51 0.57
N SER A 75 11.72 17.54 -0.56
CA SER A 75 11.24 18.77 -1.17
C SER A 75 10.17 19.45 -0.31
N GLU A 76 9.91 20.71 -0.63
CA GLU A 76 8.64 21.35 -0.28
C GLU A 76 7.45 20.56 -0.86
N PRO A 77 6.26 20.62 -0.22
CA PRO A 77 5.07 19.93 -0.71
C PRO A 77 4.63 20.42 -2.09
N ILE A 78 4.27 19.48 -2.96
CA ILE A 78 3.67 19.73 -4.28
C ILE A 78 2.21 19.34 -4.23
N VAL A 79 1.32 20.22 -4.74
CA VAL A 79 -0.11 19.92 -4.83
C VAL A 79 -0.35 18.81 -5.87
N VAL A 80 -0.94 17.71 -5.42
CA VAL A 80 -1.38 16.60 -6.27
C VAL A 80 -2.75 16.88 -6.87
N GLY A 81 -3.66 17.42 -6.06
CA GLY A 81 -5.01 17.74 -6.47
C GLY A 81 -5.92 18.10 -5.31
N GLU A 82 -7.11 18.61 -5.64
CA GLU A 82 -8.11 19.00 -4.65
C GLU A 82 -8.90 17.80 -4.14
N ARG A 83 -9.37 17.88 -2.90
CA ARG A 83 -10.40 16.96 -2.39
C ARG A 83 -11.72 17.31 -3.07
N VAL A 84 -12.50 16.31 -3.42
CA VAL A 84 -13.81 16.48 -4.07
C VAL A 84 -14.92 16.03 -3.13
N LYS A 85 -16.11 16.60 -3.27
CA LYS A 85 -17.27 16.15 -2.47
C LYS A 85 -17.66 14.73 -2.84
N ILE A 86 -18.06 13.97 -1.83
CA ILE A 86 -18.70 12.67 -1.97
C ILE A 86 -20.14 12.86 -1.51
N ASP A 87 -21.10 12.66 -2.42
CA ASP A 87 -22.53 12.84 -2.16
C ASP A 87 -23.11 11.67 -1.34
N ASP A 88 -22.65 11.51 -0.10
CA ASP A 88 -23.13 10.52 0.87
C ASP A 88 -22.55 10.84 2.28
N ASP A 89 -23.25 10.40 3.34
CA ASP A 89 -22.73 10.49 4.72
C ASP A 89 -21.57 9.49 4.91
N MET A 90 -20.33 9.99 4.79
CA MET A 90 -19.08 9.21 4.91
C MET A 90 -18.63 8.98 6.36
N SER A 91 -19.56 8.92 7.32
CA SER A 91 -19.20 8.65 8.72
C SER A 91 -19.29 7.14 9.03
N ASP A 92 -18.19 6.57 9.55
CA ASP A 92 -18.12 5.17 10.00
C ASP A 92 -19.03 4.96 11.23
N ASP A 93 -20.34 4.82 10.98
CA ASP A 93 -21.40 4.77 11.99
C ASP A 93 -21.40 5.98 12.93
N GLY A 94 -21.11 7.17 12.38
CA GLY A 94 -21.08 8.42 13.14
C GLY A 94 -19.84 8.62 14.01
N ARG A 95 -18.84 7.73 13.90
CA ARG A 95 -17.55 7.85 14.60
C ARG A 95 -16.78 9.11 14.18
N TYR A 96 -16.77 9.39 12.88
CA TYR A 96 -16.12 10.58 12.33
C TYR A 96 -17.11 11.75 12.25
N LYS A 97 -16.65 12.94 12.66
CA LYS A 97 -17.45 14.17 12.73
C LYS A 97 -16.62 15.35 12.23
N GLY A 98 -17.27 16.33 11.61
CA GLY A 98 -16.65 17.59 11.19
C GLY A 98 -16.66 17.79 9.68
N GLU A 99 -16.09 18.90 9.21
CA GLU A 99 -16.16 19.33 7.80
C GLU A 99 -15.47 18.38 6.81
N HIS A 100 -14.64 17.44 7.28
CA HIS A 100 -14.01 16.43 6.43
C HIS A 100 -14.97 15.31 6.01
N VAL A 101 -16.07 15.11 6.74
CA VAL A 101 -17.11 14.15 6.38
C VAL A 101 -17.80 14.63 5.11
N GLY A 102 -17.86 13.77 4.08
CA GLY A 102 -18.42 14.11 2.77
C GLY A 102 -17.43 14.70 1.77
N TRP A 103 -16.12 14.66 2.08
CA TRP A 103 -15.04 14.95 1.12
C TRP A 103 -14.18 13.73 0.89
N SER A 104 -13.61 13.60 -0.30
CA SER A 104 -12.66 12.55 -0.62
C SER A 104 -11.40 12.71 0.21
N GLU A 105 -10.88 11.59 0.66
CA GLU A 105 -9.59 11.44 1.32
C GLU A 105 -8.56 10.85 0.36
N LEU A 106 -7.29 10.87 0.78
CA LEU A 106 -6.22 10.12 0.11
C LEU A 106 -6.51 8.62 0.26
N ALA A 107 -7.04 7.99 -0.79
CA ALA A 107 -7.51 6.62 -0.72
C ALA A 107 -6.43 5.60 -1.10
N ASN A 108 -5.65 5.85 -2.15
CA ASN A 108 -4.58 4.94 -2.55
C ASN A 108 -3.55 5.61 -3.46
N VAL A 109 -2.41 4.94 -3.63
CA VAL A 109 -1.38 5.30 -4.60
C VAL A 109 -0.94 4.04 -5.31
N THR A 110 -0.85 4.08 -6.64
CA THR A 110 -0.34 2.98 -7.45
C THR A 110 0.66 3.49 -8.47
N VAL A 111 1.80 2.83 -8.57
CA VAL A 111 2.77 3.06 -9.64
C VAL A 111 2.50 2.03 -10.74
N ASP A 112 2.18 2.52 -11.94
CA ASP A 112 2.11 1.70 -13.14
C ASP A 112 3.54 1.48 -13.66
N GLU A 113 4.09 0.30 -13.38
CA GLU A 113 5.47 -0.01 -13.72
C GLU A 113 5.67 -0.28 -15.22
N ASN A 114 4.61 -0.35 -16.01
CA ASN A 114 4.72 -0.49 -17.46
C ASN A 114 5.20 0.80 -18.13
N ASN A 115 4.89 1.96 -17.55
CA ASN A 115 5.17 3.27 -18.14
C ASN A 115 5.70 4.32 -17.13
N GLY A 116 5.77 3.98 -15.84
CA GLY A 116 6.24 4.86 -14.77
C GLY A 116 5.25 5.94 -14.32
N HIS A 117 4.00 5.88 -14.81
CA HIS A 117 2.95 6.76 -14.32
C HIS A 117 2.61 6.43 -12.87
N ILE A 118 2.26 7.46 -12.11
CA ILE A 118 1.80 7.33 -10.72
C ILE A 118 0.36 7.82 -10.66
N MET A 119 -0.51 7.04 -10.04
CA MET A 119 -1.92 7.34 -9.85
C MET A 119 -2.20 7.50 -8.36
N VAL A 120 -2.85 8.61 -8.00
CA VAL A 120 -3.34 8.89 -6.65
C VAL A 120 -4.86 8.88 -6.70
N PHE A 121 -5.47 8.00 -5.92
CA PHE A 121 -6.91 7.78 -5.90
C PHE A 121 -7.55 8.57 -4.78
N ALA A 122 -8.68 9.21 -5.10
CA ALA A 122 -9.49 9.95 -4.14
C ALA A 122 -10.72 9.11 -3.77
N GLY A 123 -11.02 9.00 -2.47
CA GLY A 123 -12.11 8.16 -1.99
C GLY A 123 -12.38 8.32 -0.51
N GLY A 124 -13.45 7.72 -0.01
CA GLY A 124 -13.76 7.62 1.41
C GLY A 124 -14.34 6.24 1.69
N LEU A 125 -15.46 6.17 2.41
CA LEU A 125 -16.21 4.90 2.53
C LEU A 125 -16.81 4.44 1.18
N LYS A 126 -16.94 5.37 0.24
CA LYS A 126 -17.31 5.17 -1.16
C LYS A 126 -16.17 5.69 -2.05
N PRO A 127 -15.83 5.01 -3.17
CA PRO A 127 -14.83 5.53 -4.09
C PRO A 127 -15.35 6.74 -4.86
N VAL A 128 -14.42 7.53 -5.40
CA VAL A 128 -14.74 8.56 -6.40
C VAL A 128 -14.20 8.13 -7.76
N GLN A 129 -14.94 8.46 -8.82
CA GLN A 129 -14.62 8.15 -10.21
C GLN A 129 -13.57 9.10 -10.81
N ILE A 130 -12.54 9.45 -10.03
CA ILE A 130 -11.40 10.26 -10.46
C ILE A 130 -10.10 9.69 -9.90
N LEU A 131 -8.99 10.04 -10.55
CA LEU A 131 -7.65 9.95 -9.97
C LEU A 131 -6.82 11.17 -10.36
N TYR A 132 -5.68 11.34 -9.70
CA TYR A 132 -4.63 12.29 -10.09
C TYR A 132 -3.45 11.51 -10.63
N ARG A 133 -3.01 11.83 -11.85
CA ARG A 133 -1.91 11.14 -12.52
C ARG A 133 -0.69 12.02 -12.66
N SER A 134 0.47 11.48 -12.31
CA SER A 134 1.76 12.02 -12.71
C SER A 134 2.39 11.15 -13.79
N LYS A 135 2.95 11.79 -14.82
CA LYS A 135 3.72 11.14 -15.89
C LYS A 135 5.22 11.44 -15.83
N ASN A 136 5.66 12.09 -14.75
CA ASN A 136 7.01 12.60 -14.57
C ASN A 136 7.47 12.43 -13.11
N HIS A 137 7.25 11.23 -12.58
CA HIS A 137 7.75 10.81 -11.26
C HIS A 137 7.34 11.74 -10.11
N GLY A 138 6.08 12.20 -10.15
CA GLY A 138 5.45 12.98 -9.09
C GLY A 138 5.68 14.49 -9.16
N LYS A 139 6.30 15.01 -10.23
CA LYS A 139 6.59 16.45 -10.37
C LYS A 139 5.37 17.29 -10.72
N THR A 140 4.50 16.78 -11.60
CA THR A 140 3.23 17.45 -11.96
C THR A 140 2.10 16.44 -12.02
N TRP A 141 0.87 16.92 -11.79
CA TRP A 141 -0.31 16.09 -11.64
C TRP A 141 -1.48 16.58 -12.51
N VAL A 142 -2.22 15.63 -13.08
CA VAL A 142 -3.41 15.90 -13.89
C VAL A 142 -4.57 15.09 -13.35
N LYS A 143 -5.72 15.74 -13.15
CA LYS A 143 -6.97 15.08 -12.77
C LYS A 143 -7.54 14.32 -13.97
N GLU A 144 -7.86 13.05 -13.78
CA GLU A 144 -8.48 12.19 -14.79
C GLU A 144 -9.80 11.62 -14.27
N LYS A 145 -10.77 11.44 -15.16
CA LYS A 145 -11.97 10.64 -14.88
C LYS A 145 -11.64 9.17 -15.10
N ILE A 146 -12.17 8.31 -14.24
CA ILE A 146 -12.05 6.86 -14.34
C ILE A 146 -13.41 6.20 -14.15
N ILE A 147 -13.47 4.90 -14.39
CA ILE A 147 -14.66 4.07 -14.16
C ILE A 147 -14.26 2.93 -13.24
N ILE A 148 -14.90 2.87 -12.08
CA ILE A 148 -14.93 1.73 -11.16
C ILE A 148 -16.32 1.12 -11.32
N GLU A 149 -16.38 -0.11 -11.81
CA GLU A 149 -17.63 -0.85 -11.98
C GLU A 149 -18.11 -1.40 -10.63
N PRO A 150 -19.40 -1.66 -10.42
CA PRO A 150 -19.84 -2.37 -9.22
C PRO A 150 -19.43 -3.84 -9.25
N ASP A 151 -19.23 -4.43 -8.09
CA ASP A 151 -18.99 -5.86 -7.94
C ASP A 151 -20.24 -6.71 -8.22
N LYS A 152 -20.11 -8.04 -8.12
CA LYS A 152 -21.22 -8.99 -8.33
C LYS A 152 -22.40 -8.80 -7.37
N ASN A 153 -22.21 -8.12 -6.24
CA ASN A 153 -23.25 -7.78 -5.27
C ASN A 153 -23.83 -6.37 -5.52
N GLY A 154 -23.34 -5.68 -6.56
CA GLY A 154 -23.72 -4.35 -7.00
C GLY A 154 -23.12 -3.20 -6.18
N TRP A 155 -22.08 -3.44 -5.37
CA TRP A 155 -21.40 -2.42 -4.57
C TRP A 155 -20.11 -1.96 -5.26
N LEU A 156 -19.78 -0.68 -5.13
CA LEU A 156 -18.44 -0.17 -5.46
C LEU A 156 -17.49 -0.42 -4.30
N ALA A 157 -16.23 -0.68 -4.57
CA ALA A 157 -15.19 -0.82 -3.56
C ALA A 157 -14.36 0.44 -3.45
N THR A 158 -13.96 0.75 -2.22
CA THR A 158 -13.01 1.81 -1.93
C THR A 158 -11.68 1.22 -1.54
N THR A 159 -10.60 1.91 -1.89
CA THR A 159 -9.24 1.57 -1.48
C THR A 159 -8.81 2.33 -0.23
N TYR A 160 -9.70 3.14 0.34
CA TYR A 160 -9.46 3.95 1.53
C TYR A 160 -8.88 3.11 2.68
N CYS A 161 -7.82 3.59 3.33
CA CYS A 161 -7.02 2.89 4.35
C CYS A 161 -6.27 1.61 3.89
N CYS A 162 -6.43 1.15 2.65
CA CYS A 162 -5.71 -0.04 2.17
C CYS A 162 -4.23 0.27 1.89
N ASP A 163 -3.42 -0.76 1.67
CA ASP A 163 -2.05 -0.55 1.19
C ASP A 163 -2.00 -0.10 -0.29
N PRO A 164 -0.88 0.52 -0.72
CA PRO A 164 -0.67 0.87 -2.13
C PRO A 164 -0.88 -0.32 -3.08
N GLY A 165 -1.37 -0.03 -4.29
CA GLY A 165 -1.48 -1.02 -5.35
C GLY A 165 -0.14 -1.44 -5.95
N ILE A 166 -0.17 -2.53 -6.72
CA ILE A 166 0.97 -3.09 -7.42
C ILE A 166 0.72 -3.18 -8.93
N THR A 167 1.81 -3.30 -9.70
CA THR A 167 1.76 -3.78 -11.09
C THR A 167 2.18 -5.25 -11.10
N ILE A 168 1.34 -6.12 -11.67
CA ILE A 168 1.60 -7.56 -11.80
C ILE A 168 2.79 -7.80 -12.74
N ARG A 169 3.75 -8.60 -12.31
CA ARG A 169 5.01 -8.86 -13.03
C ARG A 169 5.09 -10.24 -13.67
N HIS A 170 4.25 -11.19 -13.26
CA HIS A 170 4.30 -12.59 -13.72
C HIS A 170 2.98 -13.05 -14.36
N GLY A 171 3.07 -14.14 -15.11
CA GLY A 171 1.90 -14.82 -15.68
C GLY A 171 1.22 -14.06 -16.83
N LYS A 172 0.00 -14.51 -17.16
CA LYS A 172 -0.77 -14.06 -18.33
C LYS A 172 -1.20 -12.59 -18.23
N HIS A 173 -1.40 -12.09 -17.02
CA HIS A 173 -1.85 -10.72 -16.74
C HIS A 173 -0.70 -9.80 -16.31
N LYS A 174 0.53 -10.11 -16.72
CA LYS A 174 1.67 -9.20 -16.54
C LYS A 174 1.32 -7.81 -17.09
N GLY A 175 1.54 -6.78 -16.28
CA GLY A 175 1.22 -5.39 -16.57
C GLY A 175 -0.13 -4.93 -16.00
N ARG A 176 -0.99 -5.84 -15.54
CA ARG A 176 -2.21 -5.50 -14.79
C ARG A 176 -1.88 -4.67 -13.56
N LEU A 177 -2.67 -3.63 -13.32
CA LEU A 177 -2.67 -2.91 -12.05
C LEU A 177 -3.60 -3.63 -11.08
N LEU A 178 -3.21 -3.80 -9.83
CA LEU A 178 -4.01 -4.47 -8.79
C LEU A 178 -3.93 -3.68 -7.48
N MET A 179 -5.08 -3.26 -6.95
CA MET A 179 -5.20 -2.55 -5.68
C MET A 179 -6.02 -3.37 -4.67
N PRO A 180 -5.57 -3.48 -3.41
CA PRO A 180 -6.40 -4.03 -2.35
C PRO A 180 -7.55 -3.06 -2.03
N ALA A 181 -8.76 -3.56 -1.83
CA ALA A 181 -9.96 -2.74 -1.69
C ALA A 181 -10.98 -3.34 -0.71
N GLN A 182 -11.94 -2.53 -0.28
CA GLN A 182 -12.97 -2.92 0.68
C GLN A 182 -14.33 -2.32 0.36
N VAL A 183 -15.37 -2.98 0.84
CA VAL A 183 -16.76 -2.57 0.63
C VAL A 183 -17.43 -2.29 1.96
N PHE A 184 -17.87 -1.04 2.12
CA PHE A 184 -18.72 -0.60 3.23
C PHE A 184 -20.19 -0.88 2.90
N VAL A 185 -20.67 -2.03 3.35
CA VAL A 185 -22.07 -2.45 3.15
C VAL A 185 -23.01 -1.65 4.06
N GLY A 186 -24.12 -1.19 3.49
CA GLY A 186 -25.25 -0.61 4.22
C GLY A 186 -26.60 -1.09 3.66
N PRO A 187 -27.71 -0.36 3.86
CA PRO A 187 -29.02 -0.75 3.37
C PRO A 187 -29.10 -0.63 1.84
N ILE A 188 -29.96 -1.48 1.28
CA ILE A 188 -30.43 -1.36 -0.10
C ILE A 188 -31.84 -0.75 -0.01
N ASN A 189 -32.02 0.41 -0.64
CA ASN A 189 -33.28 1.14 -0.64
C ASN A 189 -34.28 0.49 -1.60
N LYS A 190 -35.56 0.87 -1.49
CA LYS A 190 -36.64 0.31 -2.33
C LYS A 190 -36.44 0.54 -3.83
N ASP A 191 -35.75 1.60 -4.20
CA ASP A 191 -35.40 1.94 -5.59
C ASP A 191 -34.13 1.21 -6.10
N GLY A 192 -33.53 0.34 -5.27
CA GLY A 192 -32.30 -0.38 -5.59
C GLY A 192 -31.02 0.42 -5.33
N SER A 193 -31.13 1.69 -4.91
CA SER A 193 -29.97 2.48 -4.51
C SER A 193 -29.35 1.92 -3.23
N ARG A 194 -28.03 2.09 -3.12
CA ARG A 194 -27.21 1.53 -2.05
C ARG A 194 -26.65 2.65 -1.21
N THR A 195 -26.89 2.59 0.09
CA THR A 195 -26.27 3.52 1.04
C THR A 195 -25.05 2.83 1.62
N TYR A 196 -23.88 3.45 1.44
CA TYR A 196 -22.66 3.02 2.10
C TYR A 196 -22.77 3.34 3.58
N LEU A 197 -22.12 2.55 4.42
CA LEU A 197 -22.27 2.64 5.86
C LEU A 197 -22.17 4.10 6.37
N ASN A 198 -23.22 4.55 7.05
CA ASN A 198 -23.40 5.92 7.51
C ASN A 198 -23.81 5.97 9.00
N LYS A 199 -24.01 7.18 9.53
CA LYS A 199 -24.31 7.41 10.95
C LYS A 199 -25.59 6.74 11.44
N GLY A 200 -25.51 6.09 12.60
CA GLY A 200 -26.69 5.70 13.38
C GLY A 200 -27.27 4.34 13.00
N MET A 201 -26.46 3.47 12.39
CA MET A 201 -26.85 2.12 12.00
C MET A 201 -26.57 1.06 13.07
N GLY A 202 -25.96 1.44 14.20
CA GLY A 202 -25.77 0.56 15.36
C GLY A 202 -25.00 -0.70 15.01
N ARG A 203 -23.96 -0.57 14.16
CA ARG A 203 -23.11 -1.64 13.65
C ARG A 203 -23.84 -2.76 12.86
N LYS A 204 -25.12 -2.62 12.51
CA LYS A 204 -25.95 -3.65 11.86
C LYS A 204 -25.31 -4.30 10.62
N TYR A 205 -24.51 -3.54 9.87
CA TYR A 205 -23.90 -3.99 8.62
C TYR A 205 -22.38 -4.28 8.72
N PHE A 206 -21.76 -4.12 9.90
CA PHE A 206 -20.31 -4.33 10.06
C PHE A 206 -19.88 -5.74 9.70
N GLY A 207 -20.61 -6.77 10.15
CA GLY A 207 -20.34 -8.17 9.80
C GLY A 207 -20.65 -8.52 8.35
N LYS A 208 -21.25 -7.61 7.57
CA LYS A 208 -21.49 -7.79 6.14
C LYS A 208 -20.44 -7.12 5.26
N ARG A 209 -19.52 -6.33 5.83
CA ARG A 209 -18.38 -5.79 5.10
C ARG A 209 -17.54 -6.92 4.54
N TYR A 210 -16.83 -6.65 3.47
CA TYR A 210 -15.86 -7.56 2.92
C TYR A 210 -14.78 -6.78 2.19
N SER A 211 -13.63 -7.42 2.07
CA SER A 211 -12.56 -6.94 1.21
C SER A 211 -12.62 -7.61 -0.16
N ASN A 212 -11.99 -7.00 -1.15
CA ASN A 212 -11.74 -7.53 -2.49
C ASN A 212 -10.51 -6.82 -3.06
N ALA A 213 -10.27 -6.92 -4.36
CA ALA A 213 -9.32 -6.09 -5.06
C ALA A 213 -10.00 -5.41 -6.25
N LEU A 214 -9.38 -4.32 -6.71
CA LEU A 214 -9.68 -3.67 -7.97
C LEU A 214 -8.52 -3.91 -8.91
N TYR A 215 -8.79 -4.35 -10.13
CA TYR A 215 -7.77 -4.49 -11.17
C TYR A 215 -8.10 -3.71 -12.44
N SER A 216 -7.05 -3.32 -13.16
CA SER A 216 -7.14 -2.60 -14.42
C SER A 216 -6.10 -3.11 -15.41
N ASP A 217 -6.57 -3.40 -16.62
CA ASP A 217 -5.73 -3.85 -17.75
C ASP A 217 -5.58 -2.76 -18.83
N ASP A 218 -6.09 -1.55 -18.61
CA ASP A 218 -6.14 -0.45 -19.59
C ASP A 218 -5.39 0.83 -19.16
N GLY A 219 -4.43 0.68 -18.25
CA GLY A 219 -3.63 1.79 -17.69
C GLY A 219 -4.36 2.58 -16.60
N GLY A 220 -5.37 1.99 -15.96
CA GLY A 220 -6.09 2.59 -14.84
C GLY A 220 -7.27 3.46 -15.27
N LYS A 221 -7.82 3.28 -16.48
CA LYS A 221 -9.02 4.00 -16.94
C LYS A 221 -10.28 3.32 -16.46
N THR A 222 -10.32 1.99 -16.54
CA THR A 222 -11.41 1.16 -16.01
C THR A 222 -10.87 0.21 -14.93
N TRP A 223 -11.65 0.03 -13.87
CA TRP A 223 -11.33 -0.77 -12.70
C TRP A 223 -12.46 -1.75 -12.43
N ILE A 224 -12.12 -3.03 -12.46
CA ILE A 224 -13.02 -4.15 -12.29
C ILE A 224 -12.72 -4.81 -10.94
N HIS A 225 -13.76 -5.33 -10.30
CA HIS A 225 -13.62 -6.03 -9.04
C HIS A 225 -13.16 -7.46 -9.22
N SER A 226 -12.36 -7.93 -8.26
CA SER A 226 -12.23 -9.35 -8.00
C SER A 226 -13.46 -9.93 -7.31
N GLU A 227 -13.54 -11.26 -7.26
CA GLU A 227 -14.46 -11.93 -6.35
C GLU A 227 -14.24 -11.43 -4.91
N PRO A 228 -15.31 -11.27 -4.11
CA PRO A 228 -15.17 -10.93 -2.70
C PRO A 228 -14.25 -11.89 -1.96
N PHE A 229 -13.44 -11.37 -1.06
CA PHE A 229 -12.66 -12.18 -0.15
C PHE A 229 -13.61 -13.10 0.63
N PRO A 230 -13.37 -14.43 0.71
CA PRO A 230 -14.34 -15.40 1.21
C PRO A 230 -14.78 -15.21 2.68
N ILE A 231 -14.03 -14.42 3.45
CA ILE A 231 -14.31 -14.15 4.86
C ILE A 231 -14.86 -12.72 5.01
N LEU A 232 -16.11 -12.64 5.49
CA LEU A 232 -16.78 -11.37 5.80
C LEU A 232 -16.20 -10.70 7.06
N GLY A 233 -16.55 -9.43 7.25
CA GLY A 233 -16.04 -8.57 8.32
C GLY A 233 -14.60 -8.10 8.11
N THR A 234 -14.01 -8.42 6.94
CA THR A 234 -12.67 -7.99 6.54
C THR A 234 -12.65 -6.56 6.04
N SER A 235 -11.52 -5.89 6.23
CA SER A 235 -11.31 -4.47 5.94
C SER A 235 -9.82 -4.16 5.74
N GLU A 236 -9.55 -2.96 5.23
CA GLU A 236 -8.21 -2.35 5.10
C GLU A 236 -7.10 -3.33 4.68
N PRO A 237 -7.30 -4.05 3.57
CA PRO A 237 -6.38 -5.06 3.09
C PRO A 237 -5.06 -4.52 2.54
N SER A 238 -4.12 -5.46 2.43
CA SER A 238 -2.86 -5.35 1.73
C SER A 238 -2.65 -6.57 0.84
N LEU A 239 -1.85 -6.40 -0.22
CA LEU A 239 -1.48 -7.51 -1.10
C LEU A 239 -0.08 -7.33 -1.67
N CYS A 240 0.55 -8.44 -2.06
CA CYS A 240 1.78 -8.42 -2.84
C CYS A 240 1.88 -9.66 -3.75
N GLU A 241 2.60 -9.53 -4.86
CA GLU A 241 2.84 -10.64 -5.79
C GLU A 241 4.15 -11.37 -5.44
N LEU A 242 4.05 -12.68 -5.24
CA LEU A 242 5.16 -13.59 -5.01
C LEU A 242 5.89 -13.93 -6.34
N ASN A 243 7.10 -14.49 -6.25
CA ASN A 243 7.92 -14.85 -7.41
C ASN A 243 7.28 -15.86 -8.38
N ASP A 244 6.32 -16.67 -7.91
CA ASP A 244 5.59 -17.61 -8.77
C ASP A 244 4.33 -17.00 -9.40
N GLY A 245 4.07 -15.71 -9.18
CA GLY A 245 2.88 -15.00 -9.63
C GLY A 245 1.66 -15.14 -8.72
N THR A 246 1.75 -15.91 -7.63
CA THR A 246 0.69 -15.96 -6.62
C THR A 246 0.57 -14.60 -5.93
N ILE A 247 -0.66 -14.11 -5.73
CA ILE A 247 -0.89 -12.92 -4.91
C ILE A 247 -1.14 -13.36 -3.48
N TYR A 248 -0.31 -12.90 -2.55
CA TYR A 248 -0.59 -13.01 -1.12
C TYR A 248 -1.47 -11.84 -0.69
N TYR A 249 -2.53 -12.14 0.04
CA TYR A 249 -3.51 -11.17 0.51
C TYR A 249 -3.58 -11.20 2.03
N ASN A 250 -3.65 -10.04 2.66
CA ASN A 250 -3.79 -9.86 4.10
C ASN A 250 -4.88 -8.82 4.39
N ALA A 251 -5.74 -9.07 5.36
CA ALA A 251 -6.80 -8.15 5.73
C ALA A 251 -6.97 -8.06 7.25
N ARG A 252 -7.31 -6.84 7.68
CA ARG A 252 -7.82 -6.56 9.01
C ARG A 252 -9.25 -7.09 9.16
N THR A 253 -9.69 -7.39 10.37
CA THR A 253 -11.11 -7.63 10.69
C THR A 253 -11.66 -6.61 11.69
N HIS A 254 -12.96 -6.31 11.60
CA HIS A 254 -13.66 -5.37 12.48
C HIS A 254 -14.68 -6.01 13.43
N ILE A 255 -14.79 -7.34 13.41
CA ILE A 255 -15.88 -8.08 14.06
C ILE A 255 -15.40 -9.14 15.05
N ARG A 256 -14.08 -9.30 15.20
CA ARG A 256 -13.50 -10.24 16.17
C ARG A 256 -12.10 -9.81 16.56
N LYS A 257 -11.67 -10.27 17.74
CA LYS A 257 -10.26 -10.27 18.12
C LYS A 257 -9.52 -11.36 17.35
N GLY A 258 -8.19 -11.27 17.28
CA GLY A 258 -7.33 -12.33 16.75
C GLY A 258 -6.23 -11.79 15.85
N ASN A 259 -5.87 -12.59 14.86
CA ASN A 259 -4.86 -12.32 13.86
C ASN A 259 -5.49 -11.92 12.53
N LYS A 260 -4.64 -11.49 11.59
CA LYS A 260 -5.03 -11.09 10.24
C LYS A 260 -5.72 -12.23 9.51
N GLN A 261 -6.66 -11.87 8.63
CA GLN A 261 -7.20 -12.81 7.66
C GLN A 261 -6.29 -12.81 6.44
N ILE A 262 -5.91 -13.98 5.96
CA ILE A 262 -5.01 -14.15 4.82
C ILE A 262 -5.61 -15.06 3.77
N GLY A 263 -5.18 -14.92 2.54
CA GLY A 263 -5.55 -15.80 1.45
C GLY A 263 -4.64 -15.61 0.24
N LEU A 264 -4.87 -16.40 -0.80
CA LEU A 264 -4.05 -16.41 -2.01
C LEU A 264 -4.93 -16.19 -3.23
N SER A 265 -4.41 -15.52 -4.27
CA SER A 265 -4.94 -15.59 -5.63
C SER A 265 -3.94 -16.28 -6.54
N ARG A 266 -4.44 -17.18 -7.40
CA ARG A 266 -3.66 -17.90 -8.43
C ARG A 266 -4.02 -17.47 -9.86
N ASP A 267 -4.85 -16.44 -9.97
CA ASP A 267 -5.43 -15.90 -11.20
C ASP A 267 -5.24 -14.37 -11.27
N SER A 268 -4.07 -13.91 -10.83
CA SER A 268 -3.66 -12.49 -10.92
C SER A 268 -4.66 -11.52 -10.28
N GLY A 269 -5.22 -11.92 -9.13
CA GLY A 269 -6.10 -11.11 -8.31
C GLY A 269 -7.58 -11.20 -8.65
N GLU A 270 -8.03 -12.11 -9.52
CA GLU A 270 -9.45 -12.25 -9.90
C GLU A 270 -10.28 -13.00 -8.84
N SER A 271 -9.72 -14.01 -8.18
CA SER A 271 -10.39 -14.74 -7.10
C SER A 271 -9.46 -15.16 -5.97
N TRP A 272 -10.03 -15.53 -4.82
CA TRP A 272 -9.28 -15.83 -3.61
C TRP A 272 -9.55 -17.25 -3.09
N VAL A 273 -8.48 -17.94 -2.73
CA VAL A 273 -8.49 -19.31 -2.19
C VAL A 273 -7.68 -19.39 -0.90
N GLN A 274 -7.89 -20.47 -0.15
CA GLN A 274 -7.17 -20.73 1.11
C GLN A 274 -7.32 -19.60 2.13
N ALA A 275 -8.48 -18.93 2.13
CA ALA A 275 -8.78 -17.90 3.11
C ALA A 275 -8.82 -18.50 4.52
N LYS A 276 -8.01 -17.96 5.43
CA LYS A 276 -7.94 -18.39 6.83
C LYS A 276 -7.41 -17.26 7.71
N GLU A 277 -7.54 -17.42 9.03
CA GLU A 277 -6.81 -16.60 9.98
C GLU A 277 -5.32 -17.01 10.00
N ASP A 278 -4.42 -16.03 10.04
CA ASP A 278 -2.98 -16.24 10.13
C ASP A 278 -2.60 -16.67 11.56
N ASP A 279 -1.60 -17.53 11.69
CA ASP A 279 -1.18 -18.08 12.99
C ASP A 279 -0.32 -17.08 13.81
N VAL A 280 0.28 -16.07 13.17
CA VAL A 280 1.30 -15.20 13.77
C VAL A 280 0.93 -13.71 13.70
N LEU A 281 0.44 -13.24 12.55
CA LEU A 281 0.25 -11.83 12.27
C LEU A 281 -0.92 -11.25 13.06
N PHE A 282 -0.61 -10.64 14.19
CA PHE A 282 -1.62 -10.04 15.06
C PHE A 282 -2.38 -8.91 14.35
N ASP A 283 -3.72 -8.93 14.46
CA ASP A 283 -4.55 -7.92 13.81
C ASP A 283 -4.51 -6.57 14.56
N GLY A 284 -4.09 -6.57 15.82
CA GLY A 284 -3.91 -5.37 16.62
C GLY A 284 -4.97 -5.19 17.72
N PRO A 285 -4.63 -4.47 18.80
CA PRO A 285 -5.47 -4.32 20.00
C PRO A 285 -6.31 -3.02 20.01
N PRO A 286 -7.10 -2.75 21.09
CA PRO A 286 -7.49 -3.64 22.20
C PRO A 286 -8.85 -4.34 22.01
N ASP A 287 -9.57 -3.96 20.96
CA ASP A 287 -10.95 -4.36 20.72
C ASP A 287 -11.06 -5.27 19.49
N GLU A 288 -12.29 -5.67 19.18
CA GLU A 288 -12.63 -6.41 17.97
C GLU A 288 -12.39 -5.65 16.67
N TYR A 289 -12.01 -4.37 16.77
CA TYR A 289 -11.91 -3.50 15.62
C TYR A 289 -10.62 -3.77 14.84
N GLY A 290 -9.57 -4.38 15.44
CA GLY A 290 -8.27 -4.64 14.79
C GLY A 290 -7.52 -3.36 14.43
N CYS A 291 -6.42 -3.41 13.69
CA CYS A 291 -5.62 -2.26 13.26
C CYS A 291 -5.02 -2.48 11.88
N LYS A 292 -5.03 -1.47 11.01
CA LYS A 292 -4.29 -1.50 9.75
C LYS A 292 -2.82 -1.80 9.98
N GLY A 293 -2.24 -2.66 9.13
CA GLY A 293 -0.80 -2.88 9.03
C GLY A 293 -0.33 -2.60 7.60
N ALA A 294 0.98 -2.56 7.36
CA ALA A 294 1.51 -2.51 6.01
C ALA A 294 2.17 -3.84 5.64
N LEU A 295 2.11 -4.20 4.36
CA LEU A 295 2.77 -5.36 3.78
C LEU A 295 3.52 -4.90 2.54
N VAL A 296 4.81 -5.22 2.47
CA VAL A 296 5.60 -5.06 1.25
C VAL A 296 6.41 -6.30 0.97
N ARG A 297 6.68 -6.52 -0.32
CA ARG A 297 7.64 -7.52 -0.77
C ARG A 297 8.93 -6.82 -1.17
N LEU A 298 10.07 -7.34 -0.69
CA LEU A 298 11.38 -6.93 -1.20
C LEU A 298 11.66 -7.71 -2.47
N TYR A 299 11.91 -7.00 -3.56
CA TYR A 299 12.27 -7.62 -4.83
C TYR A 299 13.72 -8.11 -4.76
N HIS A 300 13.88 -9.33 -4.28
CA HIS A 300 15.16 -10.03 -4.24
C HIS A 300 15.13 -11.18 -5.25
N LYS A 301 16.26 -11.41 -5.94
CA LYS A 301 16.39 -12.50 -6.94
C LYS A 301 16.19 -13.88 -6.30
N GLU A 302 16.50 -14.01 -5.02
CA GLU A 302 16.37 -15.25 -4.27
C GLU A 302 15.20 -15.15 -3.27
N GLY A 303 14.14 -15.92 -3.50
CA GLY A 303 13.04 -16.09 -2.53
C GLY A 303 12.02 -14.95 -2.45
N ASN A 304 11.05 -15.14 -1.55
CA ASN A 304 9.95 -14.22 -1.29
C ASN A 304 10.15 -13.55 0.06
N LEU A 305 10.96 -12.49 0.08
CA LEU A 305 11.15 -11.67 1.27
C LEU A 305 9.97 -10.71 1.43
N MET A 306 9.25 -10.83 2.53
CA MET A 306 8.09 -10.00 2.84
C MET A 306 8.26 -9.35 4.21
N LEU A 307 7.90 -8.08 4.30
CA LEU A 307 7.86 -7.35 5.55
C LEU A 307 6.42 -6.99 5.88
N PHE A 308 6.03 -7.19 7.13
CA PHE A 308 4.75 -6.77 7.67
C PHE A 308 4.97 -5.86 8.88
N SER A 309 4.24 -4.75 8.95
CA SER A 309 4.26 -3.83 10.09
C SER A 309 2.92 -3.78 10.80
N SER A 310 2.96 -3.81 12.14
CA SER A 310 1.79 -3.60 12.99
C SER A 310 2.21 -3.11 14.38
N PRO A 311 1.29 -2.58 15.19
CA PRO A 311 1.51 -2.47 16.63
C PRO A 311 1.89 -3.83 17.24
N GLY A 312 2.97 -3.88 18.02
CA GLY A 312 3.51 -5.11 18.60
C GLY A 312 2.89 -5.49 19.94
N ARG A 313 2.36 -4.52 20.68
CA ARG A 313 1.69 -4.75 21.96
C ARG A 313 0.31 -5.40 21.79
N ARG A 314 -0.07 -6.27 22.74
CA ARG A 314 -1.37 -6.99 22.74
C ARG A 314 -2.49 -6.24 23.46
N ASP A 315 -2.17 -5.21 24.23
CA ASP A 315 -3.09 -4.46 25.09
C ASP A 315 -3.44 -3.07 24.56
N LYS A 316 -2.62 -2.47 23.70
CA LYS A 316 -2.84 -1.15 23.09
C LYS A 316 -2.02 -0.98 21.83
N ARG A 317 -2.45 -0.08 20.94
CA ARG A 317 -1.77 0.15 19.66
C ARG A 317 -0.52 0.99 19.92
N ASP A 318 0.56 0.31 20.22
CA ASP A 318 1.88 0.85 20.53
C ASP A 318 2.95 -0.08 19.94
N ASP A 319 4.18 0.41 19.91
CA ASP A 319 5.40 -0.32 19.58
C ASP A 319 5.34 -0.94 18.17
N ILE A 320 5.38 -0.08 17.13
CA ILE A 320 5.38 -0.55 15.74
C ILE A 320 6.54 -1.51 15.54
N THR A 321 6.20 -2.73 15.14
CA THR A 321 7.10 -3.87 15.00
C THR A 321 7.09 -4.33 13.55
N ILE A 322 8.27 -4.57 12.99
CA ILE A 322 8.46 -5.19 11.67
C ILE A 322 8.58 -6.69 11.87
N GLN A 323 7.87 -7.48 11.08
CA GLN A 323 8.01 -8.92 10.98
C GLN A 323 8.55 -9.27 9.58
N LEU A 324 9.48 -10.21 9.50
CA LEU A 324 10.07 -10.67 8.24
C LEU A 324 9.69 -12.12 7.97
N SER A 325 9.17 -12.36 6.77
CA SER A 325 9.02 -13.69 6.17
C SER A 325 10.01 -13.86 5.03
N MET A 326 10.59 -15.05 4.92
CA MET A 326 11.52 -15.43 3.84
C MET A 326 10.93 -16.50 2.91
N ASP A 327 9.74 -17.00 3.22
CA ASP A 327 9.10 -18.14 2.57
C ASP A 327 7.74 -17.81 1.93
N GLY A 328 7.52 -16.53 1.63
CA GLY A 328 6.29 -16.04 1.00
C GLY A 328 5.09 -15.98 1.93
N GLY A 329 5.33 -15.62 3.20
CA GLY A 329 4.30 -15.44 4.21
C GLY A 329 3.80 -16.74 4.86
N LYS A 330 4.54 -17.86 4.72
CA LYS A 330 4.20 -19.12 5.41
C LYS A 330 4.65 -19.12 6.86
N SER A 331 5.76 -18.43 7.16
CA SER A 331 6.25 -18.21 8.52
C SER A 331 6.88 -16.82 8.68
N TRP A 332 6.90 -16.31 9.92
CA TRP A 332 7.42 -15.00 10.30
C TRP A 332 8.40 -15.12 11.49
N PRO A 333 9.59 -15.73 11.30
CA PRO A 333 10.49 -16.09 12.39
C PRO A 333 11.22 -14.90 13.01
N GLN A 334 11.32 -13.78 12.31
CA GLN A 334 12.05 -12.60 12.75
C GLN A 334 11.10 -11.43 12.98
N LYS A 335 11.30 -10.72 14.09
CA LYS A 335 10.58 -9.50 14.44
C LYS A 335 11.52 -8.50 15.09
N ARG A 336 11.33 -7.22 14.82
CA ARG A 336 12.11 -6.13 15.40
C ARG A 336 11.23 -4.92 15.67
N ILE A 337 11.34 -4.31 16.84
CA ILE A 337 10.61 -3.07 17.15
C ILE A 337 11.27 -1.94 16.36
N LEU A 338 10.51 -1.28 15.49
CA LEU A 338 10.97 -0.11 14.76
C LEU A 338 10.90 1.14 15.64
N LYS A 339 9.78 1.35 16.32
CA LYS A 339 9.60 2.53 17.18
C LYS A 339 8.74 2.21 18.39
N VAL A 340 9.26 2.51 19.58
CA VAL A 340 8.53 2.43 20.85
C VAL A 340 7.55 3.61 21.00
N GLY A 341 6.42 3.35 21.64
CA GLY A 341 5.39 4.35 21.94
C GLY A 341 4.17 4.27 21.01
N PRO A 342 3.36 5.33 20.91
CA PRO A 342 2.12 5.33 20.12
C PRO A 342 2.33 4.83 18.69
N GLY A 343 1.60 3.77 18.34
CA GLY A 343 1.64 3.14 17.02
C GLY A 343 0.22 2.91 16.51
N ASN A 344 -0.04 3.08 15.21
CA ASN A 344 -1.37 2.78 14.68
C ASN A 344 -1.24 2.37 13.21
N TYR A 345 -1.80 3.15 12.28
CA TYR A 345 -1.74 2.77 10.87
C TYR A 345 -0.35 3.08 10.35
N THR A 346 0.19 2.14 9.58
CA THR A 346 1.49 2.27 8.93
C THR A 346 1.33 1.96 7.47
N TRP A 347 2.08 2.61 6.57
CA TRP A 347 2.21 2.26 5.16
C TRP A 347 3.69 2.11 4.83
N MET A 348 4.02 1.22 3.90
CA MET A 348 5.40 0.96 3.50
C MET A 348 5.61 1.08 2.00
N ALA A 349 6.83 1.40 1.60
CA ALA A 349 7.30 1.29 0.23
C ALA A 349 8.75 0.79 0.20
N VAL A 350 9.16 0.21 -0.92
CA VAL A 350 10.49 -0.37 -1.11
C VAL A 350 11.19 0.37 -2.23
N GLY A 351 12.48 0.66 -2.02
CA GLY A 351 13.34 1.26 -3.00
C GLY A 351 13.54 0.43 -4.27
N ARG A 352 14.09 1.06 -5.30
CA ARG A 352 14.30 0.44 -6.62
C ARG A 352 15.76 0.19 -6.91
N ASP A 353 16.04 -0.99 -7.46
CA ASP A 353 17.36 -1.39 -7.93
C ASP A 353 17.92 -0.39 -8.96
N GLY A 354 19.21 -0.09 -8.85
CA GLY A 354 19.91 0.86 -9.73
C GLY A 354 19.61 2.34 -9.44
N THR A 355 18.94 2.66 -8.33
CA THR A 355 18.58 4.04 -7.97
C THR A 355 19.10 4.44 -6.59
N ALA A 356 18.99 5.72 -6.23
CA ALA A 356 19.37 6.22 -4.91
C ALA A 356 18.56 5.58 -3.75
N SER A 357 17.38 5.02 -4.05
CA SER A 357 16.55 4.32 -3.06
C SER A 357 16.89 2.84 -2.89
N GLN A 358 17.79 2.27 -3.69
CA GLN A 358 18.08 0.83 -3.65
C GLN A 358 18.38 0.33 -2.22
N GLY A 359 17.84 -0.84 -1.87
CA GLY A 359 18.07 -1.49 -0.57
C GLY A 359 17.28 -0.90 0.59
N MET A 360 16.65 0.26 0.40
CA MET A 360 15.89 0.95 1.43
C MET A 360 14.43 0.51 1.48
N ILE A 361 13.91 0.49 2.70
CA ILE A 361 12.49 0.36 3.03
C ILE A 361 12.08 1.63 3.75
N TYR A 362 10.91 2.15 3.39
CA TYR A 362 10.32 3.35 3.97
C TYR A 362 9.04 2.96 4.68
N LEU A 363 8.80 3.52 5.86
CA LEU A 363 7.57 3.35 6.60
C LEU A 363 7.08 4.71 7.10
N VAL A 364 5.80 5.01 6.88
CA VAL A 364 5.12 6.17 7.46
C VAL A 364 4.03 5.71 8.42
N SER A 365 3.87 6.40 9.53
CA SER A 365 2.86 6.13 10.56
C SER A 365 1.91 7.31 10.70
N ASN A 366 0.60 7.07 10.87
CA ASN A 366 -0.36 8.14 11.21
C ASN A 366 -0.28 8.62 12.68
N LYS A 367 0.92 8.50 13.26
CA LYS A 367 1.29 9.01 14.59
C LYS A 367 2.46 9.98 14.48
N ASP A 368 2.48 10.71 13.36
CA ASP A 368 3.38 11.83 13.08
C ASP A 368 4.87 11.47 13.00
N TRP A 369 5.19 10.33 12.38
CA TRP A 369 6.59 9.96 12.15
C TRP A 369 6.77 9.09 10.92
N MET A 370 7.99 9.13 10.38
CA MET A 370 8.45 8.29 9.29
C MET A 370 9.79 7.64 9.63
N ALA A 371 10.11 6.56 8.94
CA ALA A 371 11.38 5.88 9.05
C ALA A 371 11.89 5.43 7.69
N ARG A 372 13.21 5.29 7.60
CA ARG A 372 13.88 4.54 6.54
C ARG A 372 14.87 3.55 7.14
N PHE A 373 14.90 2.34 6.64
CA PHE A 373 15.73 1.26 7.16
C PHE A 373 16.05 0.25 6.06
N ASN A 374 17.03 -0.63 6.26
CA ASN A 374 17.40 -1.66 5.30
C ASN A 374 17.21 -3.08 5.86
N LEU A 375 17.34 -4.09 4.99
CA LEU A 375 17.17 -5.49 5.37
C LEU A 375 18.20 -5.94 6.42
N ALA A 376 19.44 -5.43 6.33
CA ALA A 376 20.49 -5.71 7.31
C ALA A 376 20.10 -5.27 8.73
N TRP A 377 19.41 -4.13 8.87
CA TRP A 377 18.81 -3.74 10.14
C TRP A 377 17.67 -4.68 10.57
N VAL A 378 16.77 -5.07 9.67
CA VAL A 378 15.67 -5.99 10.05
C VAL A 378 16.20 -7.34 10.57
N GLN A 379 17.26 -7.86 9.95
CA GLN A 379 17.87 -9.15 10.30
C GLN A 379 18.91 -9.06 11.44
N GLY A 380 19.29 -7.85 11.82
CA GLY A 380 20.22 -7.59 12.91
C GLY A 380 19.67 -8.04 14.27
N LYS A 381 20.56 -8.20 15.24
CA LYS A 381 20.17 -8.42 16.64
C LYS A 381 19.95 -7.05 17.32
N ASP A 382 19.03 -7.02 18.27
CA ASP A 382 18.80 -5.86 19.14
C ASP A 382 19.97 -5.57 20.07
#